data_AF-A0A3D1P700-F1
#
_entry.id   AF-A0A3D1P700-F1
#
_cell.length_a   1.000
_cell.length_b   1.000
_cell.length_c   1.000
_cell.angle_alpha   90.00
_cell.angle_beta   90.00
_cell.angle_gamma   90.00
#
_symmetry.space_group_name_H-M   'P 1'
#
loop_
_entity.id
_entity.type
_entity.pdbx_description
1 polymer ?
#
loop_
_entity_poly.entity_id
_entity_poly.type
_entity_poly.pdbx_seq_one_letter_code
_entity_poly.pdbx_strand_id
1 'polypeptide(L)' 'WQGECFVFDERVAVAQGLAQGSHEMCLSCGHPISDEDKVSSKYEEGISCPYCFEQLTEEKRKRQEA' A
#
# COMPACT_ATOMS: atom_id res chain seq x y z
N TRP A 1 11.21 21.67 4.21
CA TRP A 1 11.41 20.21 4.22
C TRP A 1 10.33 19.63 3.32
N GLN A 2 10.68 18.88 2.27
CA GLN A 2 9.76 18.31 1.28
C GLN A 2 9.62 16.81 1.55
N GLY A 3 8.66 16.42 2.38
CA GLY A 3 8.38 15.03 2.69
C GLY A 3 7.07 14.92 3.44
N GLU A 4 6.24 13.94 3.06
CA GLU A 4 4.96 13.66 3.69
C GLU A 4 5.16 12.95 5.05
N CYS A 5 4.29 13.26 6.02
CA CYS A 5 4.44 12.85 7.42
C CYS A 5 3.37 11.82 7.78
N PHE A 6 3.78 10.57 8.05
CA PHE A 6 2.89 9.47 8.41
C PHE A 6 2.75 9.38 9.93
N VAL A 7 1.53 9.52 10.47
CA VAL A 7 1.25 9.48 11.92
C VAL A 7 0.43 8.23 12.25
N PHE A 8 1.01 7.35 13.07
CA PHE A 8 0.40 6.14 13.64
C PHE A 8 -0.03 6.44 15.09
N ASP A 9 -1.28 6.85 15.33
CA ASP A 9 -1.94 6.64 16.64
C ASP A 9 -3.46 6.87 16.50
N GLU A 10 -4.27 6.04 17.17
CA GLU A 10 -5.71 5.84 16.96
C GLU A 10 -6.62 6.98 17.50
N ARG A 11 -6.16 8.23 17.47
CA ARG A 11 -7.00 9.41 17.77
C ARG A 11 -6.58 10.60 16.91
N VAL A 12 -7.13 10.70 15.70
CA VAL A 12 -6.87 11.84 14.81
C VAL A 12 -8.16 12.62 14.54
N ALA A 13 -8.19 13.86 15.03
CA ALA A 13 -9.08 14.89 14.51
C ALA A 13 -8.41 15.49 13.27
N VAL A 14 -9.01 15.29 12.10
CA VAL A 14 -8.52 15.79 10.81
C VAL A 14 -8.85 17.28 10.64
N ALA A 15 -7.82 18.12 10.48
CA ALA A 15 -7.97 19.50 10.03
C ALA A 15 -8.08 19.55 8.49
N GLN A 16 -8.88 20.49 7.96
CA GLN A 16 -9.08 20.66 6.52
C GLN A 16 -7.74 20.87 5.79
N GLY A 17 -7.40 19.95 4.90
CA GLY A 17 -6.19 20.03 4.08
C GLY A 17 -5.39 18.73 3.94
N LEU A 18 -5.79 17.62 4.56
CA LEU A 18 -5.26 16.31 4.22
C LEU A 18 -5.83 15.89 2.86
N ALA A 19 -5.10 16.18 1.79
CA ALA A 19 -5.33 15.47 0.53
C ALA A 19 -5.01 14.00 0.80
N GLN A 20 -5.92 13.08 0.43
CA GLN A 20 -5.55 11.67 0.34
C GLN A 20 -4.35 11.60 -0.60
N GLY A 21 -3.19 11.18 -0.08
CA GLY A 21 -2.04 10.91 -0.92
C GLY A 21 -2.43 9.86 -1.96
N SER A 22 -1.90 9.97 -3.17
CA SER A 22 -2.14 9.00 -4.25
C SER A 22 -1.57 7.60 -3.97
N HIS A 23 -0.83 7.47 -2.86
CA HIS A 23 -0.19 6.23 -2.47
C HIS A 23 -1.15 5.37 -1.64
N GLU A 24 -1.41 4.16 -2.11
CA GLU A 24 -2.20 3.15 -1.39
C GLU A 24 -1.28 2.21 -0.62
N MET A 25 -1.73 1.68 0.50
CA MET A 25 -0.92 0.74 1.28
C MET A 25 -1.15 -0.69 0.79
N CYS A 26 -0.07 -1.42 0.49
CA CYS A 26 -0.17 -2.83 0.14
C CYS A 26 -0.72 -3.64 1.32
N LEU A 27 -1.82 -4.37 1.11
CA LEU A 27 -2.39 -5.24 2.15
C LEU A 27 -1.49 -6.44 2.50
N SER A 28 -0.53 -6.78 1.63
CA SER A 28 0.37 -7.92 1.81
C SER A 28 1.62 -7.61 2.62
N CYS A 29 2.24 -6.46 2.36
CA CYS A 29 3.53 -6.08 2.94
C CYS A 29 3.55 -4.72 3.64
N GLY A 30 2.46 -3.93 3.55
CA GLY A 30 2.39 -2.58 4.11
C GLY A 30 3.17 -1.51 3.34
N HIS A 31 3.77 -1.87 2.19
CA HIS A 31 4.52 -0.90 1.38
C HIS A 31 3.57 0.10 0.72
N PRO A 32 3.89 1.41 0.71
CA PRO A 32 3.15 2.37 -0.09
C PRO A 32 3.31 2.06 -1.58
N ILE A 33 2.21 2.09 -2.32
CA ILE A 33 2.07 1.78 -3.74
C ILE A 33 1.62 3.07 -4.43
N SER A 34 2.45 3.59 -5.31
CA SER A 34 2.09 4.74 -6.15
C SER A 34 1.14 4.32 -7.28
N ASP A 35 0.49 5.29 -7.94
CA ASP A 35 -0.31 4.99 -9.13
C ASP A 35 0.53 4.36 -10.25
N GLU A 36 1.82 4.69 -10.36
CA GLU A 36 2.74 4.08 -11.32
C GLU A 36 3.00 2.60 -11.01
N ASP A 37 3.09 2.26 -9.72
CA ASP A 37 3.24 0.86 -9.28
C ASP A 37 2.00 0.03 -9.59
N LYS A 38 0.81 0.65 -9.56
CA LYS A 38 -0.46 -0.02 -9.92
C LYS A 38 -0.53 -0.40 -11.40
N VAL A 39 0.22 0.28 -12.26
CA VAL A 39 0.31 -0.03 -13.69
C VAL A 39 1.21 -1.25 -13.94
N SER A 40 2.01 -1.66 -12.97
CA SER A 40 2.88 -2.84 -13.08
C SER A 40 2.06 -4.13 -13.20
N SER A 41 2.48 -5.04 -14.07
CA SER A 41 1.88 -6.38 -14.18
C SER A 41 2.07 -7.26 -12.94
N LYS A 42 2.91 -6.81 -11.99
CA LYS A 42 3.14 -7.45 -10.69
C LYS A 42 2.21 -6.92 -9.60
N TYR A 43 1.43 -5.87 -9.89
CA TYR A 43 0.45 -5.34 -8.96
C TYR A 43 -0.88 -6.09 -9.09
N GLU A 44 -1.38 -6.56 -7.96
CA GLU A 44 -2.67 -7.20 -7.84
C GLU A 44 -3.33 -6.65 -6.57
N GLU A 45 -4.41 -5.89 -6.76
CA GLU A 45 -5.10 -5.17 -5.69
C GLU A 45 -5.49 -6.14 -4.56
N GLY A 46 -5.08 -5.83 -3.33
CA GLY A 46 -5.35 -6.67 -2.17
C GLY A 46 -4.46 -7.91 -2.00
N ILE A 47 -3.63 -8.26 -2.99
CA ILE A 47 -2.89 -9.53 -3.01
C ILE A 47 -1.38 -9.31 -3.04
N SER A 48 -0.88 -8.50 -3.96
CA SER A 48 0.56 -8.29 -4.15
C SER A 48 0.89 -6.94 -4.75
N CYS A 49 2.03 -6.36 -4.37
CA CYS A 49 2.60 -5.18 -5.01
C CYS A 49 3.89 -5.57 -5.75
N PRO A 50 4.39 -4.73 -6.68
CA PRO A 50 5.65 -5.00 -7.40
C PRO A 50 6.85 -5.24 -6.48
N TYR A 51 6.82 -4.72 -5.24
CA TYR A 51 7.87 -4.90 -4.25
C TYR A 51 7.81 -6.26 -3.53
N CYS A 52 6.62 -6.78 -3.25
CA CYS A 52 6.47 -8.06 -2.56
C CYS A 52 6.18 -9.22 -3.50
N PHE A 53 5.78 -8.97 -4.75
CA PHE A 53 5.42 -10.00 -5.73
C PHE A 53 6.47 -11.10 -5.87
N GLU A 54 7.76 -10.73 -5.89
CA GLU A 54 8.86 -11.70 -5.98
C GLU A 54 9.10 -12.46 -4.66
N GLN A 55 8.73 -11.89 -3.52
CA GLN A 55 8.85 -12.51 -2.21
C GLN A 55 7.56 -13.22 -1.76
N LEU A 56 6.47 -13.03 -2.50
CA LEU A 56 5.18 -13.60 -2.19
C LEU A 56 5.17 -15.07 -2.60
N THR A 57 5.17 -15.96 -1.61
CA THR A 57 4.98 -17.38 -1.88
C THR A 57 3.53 -17.66 -2.24
N GLU A 58 3.29 -18.68 -3.06
CA GLU A 58 1.93 -19.09 -3.45
C GLU A 58 1.02 -19.35 -2.25
N GLU A 59 1.56 -19.86 -1.14
CA GLU A 59 0.82 -20.07 0.11
C GLU A 59 0.33 -18.75 0.73
N LYS A 60 1.14 -17.69 0.70
CA LYS A 60 0.76 -16.36 1.19
C LYS A 60 -0.29 -15.72 0.26
N ARG A 61 -0.11 -15.90 -1.05
CA ARG A 61 -1.05 -15.42 -2.07
C ARG A 61 -2.45 -16.01 -1.86
N LYS A 62 -2.54 -17.34 -1.69
CA LYS A 62 -3.81 -18.02 -1.42
C LYS A 62 -4.52 -17.54 -0.15
N ARG A 63 -3.79 -17.08 0.87
CA ARG A 63 -4.39 -16.49 2.08
C ARG A 63 -4.94 -15.09 1.85
N GLN A 64 -4.44 -14.37 0.85
CA GLN A 64 -4.90 -13.03 0.50
C GLN A 64 -6.07 -13.08 -0.51
N GLU A 65 -6.16 -14.15 -1.31
CA GLU A 65 -7.26 -14.43 -2.25
C GLU A 65 -8.51 -15.06 -1.60
N ALA A 66 -8.40 -15.59 -0.38
CA ALA A 66 -9.46 -16.30 0.33
C ALA A 66 -10.30 -15.39 1.24
#